data_AF-A0A2U2CJC8-F1
#
_entry.id   AF-A0A2U2CJC8-F1
#
_cell.length_a   1.000
_cell.length_b   1.000
_cell.length_c   1.000
_cell.angle_alpha   90.00
_cell.angle_beta   90.00
_cell.angle_gamma   90.00
#
_symmetry.space_group_name_H-M   'P 1'
#
loop_
_entity.id
_entity.type
_entity.pdbx_description
1 polymer ?
#
loop_
_entity_poly.entity_id
_entity_poly.type
_entity_poly.pdbx_seq_one_letter_code
_entity_poly.pdbx_strand_id
1 'polypeptide(L)' 'MSFENLKAGIDLLMQEIVERPEDAHVLQEQLREKLAEMRDLGLPLPDDLVRLERYLEEREEGDGPSFENMPV' A
#
# COMPACT_ATOMS: atom_id res chain seq x y z
N MET A 1 0.09 -9.50 18.39
CA MET A 1 1.03 -8.36 18.37
C MET A 1 0.34 -7.14 19.00
N SER A 2 1.08 -6.13 19.47
CA SER A 2 0.49 -4.86 19.91
C SER A 2 0.06 -4.02 18.70
N PHE A 3 -1.00 -3.23 18.84
CA PHE A 3 -1.39 -2.21 17.86
C PHE A 3 -0.22 -1.27 17.50
N GLU A 4 0.57 -0.90 18.51
CA GLU A 4 1.74 -0.02 18.33
C GLU A 4 2.84 -0.66 17.49
N ASN A 5 3.04 -1.98 17.63
CA ASN A 5 4.02 -2.71 16.81
C ASN A 5 3.59 -2.76 15.35
N LEU A 6 2.28 -2.90 15.11
CA LEU A 6 1.74 -2.91 13.76
C LEU A 6 1.91 -1.54 13.09
N LYS A 7 1.59 -0.47 13.83
CA LYS A 7 1.80 0.92 13.38
C LYS A 7 3.27 1.20 13.05
N ALA A 8 4.18 0.83 13.95
CA ALA A 8 5.62 0.99 13.72
C ALA A 8 6.13 0.20 12.50
N GLY A 9 5.61 -1.01 12.28
CA GLY A 9 5.94 -1.80 11.09
C GLY A 9 5.45 -1.16 9.79
N ILE A 10 4.34 -0.44 9.84
CA ILE A 10 3.83 0.27 8.67
C ILE A 10 4.60 1.59 8.44
N ASP A 11 4.94 2.32 9.50
CA ASP A 11 5.78 3.52 9.40
C ASP A 11 7.15 3.19 8.77
N LEU A 12 7.72 2.04 9.10
CA LEU A 12 8.96 1.54 8.48
C LEU A 12 8.77 1.22 7.00
N LEU A 13 7.67 0.55 6.64
CA LEU A 13 7.31 0.30 5.23
C LEU A 13 7.20 1.59 4.43
N MET A 14 6.61 2.64 5.00
CA MET A 14 6.52 3.94 4.34
C MET A 14 7.91 4.55 4.08
N GLN A 15 8.82 4.43 5.04
CA GLN A 15 10.20 4.90 4.88
C GLN A 15 10.90 4.11 3.77
N GLU A 16 10.74 2.79 3.73
CA GLU A 16 11.31 1.96 2.67
C GLU A 16 10.77 2.31 1.30
N ILE A 17 9.47 2.63 1.17
CA ILE A 17 8.87 3.07 -0.11
C ILE A 17 9.50 4.40 -0.59
N VAL A 18 9.79 5.31 0.34
CA VAL A 18 10.43 6.60 0.04
C VAL A 18 11.90 6.42 -0.32
N GLU A 19 12.60 5.52 0.37
CA GLU A 19 14.02 5.22 0.13
C GLU A 19 14.26 4.39 -1.14
N ARG A 20 13.33 3.49 -1.47
CA ARG A 20 13.42 2.52 -2.57
C ARG A 20 12.15 2.50 -3.41
N PRO A 21 11.90 3.57 -4.18
CA PRO A 21 10.73 3.64 -5.06
C PRO A 21 10.70 2.53 -6.13
N GLU A 22 11.84 1.94 -6.48
CA GLU A 22 11.95 0.77 -7.36
C GLU A 22 11.26 -0.49 -6.81
N ASP A 23 11.23 -0.62 -5.48
CA ASP A 23 10.61 -1.75 -4.78
C ASP A 23 9.16 -1.43 -4.37
N ALA A 24 8.61 -0.28 -4.78
CA ALA A 24 7.32 0.22 -4.34
C ALA A 24 6.18 -0.80 -4.54
N HIS A 25 6.21 -1.59 -5.61
CA HIS A 25 5.20 -2.61 -5.87
C HIS A 25 5.23 -3.77 -4.84
N VAL A 26 6.43 -4.22 -4.47
CA VAL A 26 6.61 -5.26 -3.43
C VAL A 26 6.19 -4.73 -2.06
N LEU A 27 6.48 -3.46 -1.78
CA LEU A 27 6.15 -2.81 -0.51
C LEU A 27 4.65 -2.46 -0.41
N GLN A 28 4.00 -2.13 -1.53
CA GLN A 28 2.55 -1.92 -1.63
C GLN A 28 1.80 -3.21 -1.30
N GLU A 29 2.22 -4.36 -1.84
CA GLU A 29 1.56 -5.64 -1.54
C GLU A 29 1.68 -5.98 -0.05
N GLN A 30 2.86 -5.78 0.54
CA GLN A 30 3.06 -5.94 1.99
C GLN A 30 2.20 -4.98 2.82
N LEU A 31 2.04 -3.73 2.37
CA LEU A 31 1.16 -2.75 3.02
C LEU A 31 -0.30 -3.23 2.97
N ARG A 32 -0.74 -3.75 1.82
CA ARG A 32 -2.10 -4.24 1.61
C ARG A 32 -2.43 -5.45 2.50
N GLU A 33 -1.49 -6.39 2.63
CA GLU A 33 -1.62 -7.52 3.56
C GLU A 33 -1.75 -7.06 5.01
N LYS A 34 -0.94 -6.09 5.44
CA LYS A 34 -1.01 -5.55 6.81
C LYS A 34 -2.32 -4.83 7.08
N LEU A 35 -2.84 -4.07 6.11
CA LEU A 35 -4.14 -3.42 6.23
C LEU A 35 -5.28 -4.45 6.26
N ALA A 36 -5.19 -5.53 5.48
CA ALA A 36 -6.14 -6.63 5.54
C ALA A 36 -6.13 -7.31 6.92
N GLU A 37 -4.95 -7.57 7.49
CA GLU A 37 -4.81 -8.11 8.84
C GLU A 37 -5.46 -7.19 9.89
N MET A 38 -5.23 -5.87 9.81
CA MET A 38 -5.89 -4.90 10.70
C MET A 38 -7.42 -4.97 10.59
N ARG A 39 -7.93 -5.00 9.36
CA ARG A 39 -9.36 -5.06 9.09
C ARG A 39 -9.97 -6.36 9.63
N ASP A 40 -9.29 -7.48 9.46
CA ASP A 40 -9.73 -8.80 9.92
C ASP A 40 -9.72 -8.89 11.46
N LEU A 41 -8.81 -8.16 12.11
CA LEU A 41 -8.80 -7.98 13.57
C LEU A 41 -9.85 -6.98 14.07
N GLY A 42 -10.62 -6.36 13.18
CA GLY A 42 -11.62 -5.34 13.51
C GLY A 42 -11.02 -4.01 13.99
N LEU A 43 -9.75 -3.76 13.68
CA LEU A 43 -9.05 -2.54 14.04
C LEU A 43 -9.38 -1.41 13.04
N PRO A 44 -9.52 -0.16 13.51
CA PRO A 44 -9.65 0.98 12.61
C PRO A 44 -8.36 1.15 11.79
N LEU A 45 -8.50 1.27 10.47
CA LEU A 45 -7.39 1.57 9.58
C LEU A 45 -7.03 3.05 9.70
N PRO A 46 -5.76 3.40 9.91
CA PRO A 46 -5.31 4.78 9.90
C PRO A 46 -5.45 5.42 8.51
N ASP A 47 -6.05 6.61 8.44
CA ASP A 47 -6.29 7.31 7.16
C ASP A 47 -4.99 7.56 6.38
N ASP A 48 -3.88 7.80 7.07
CA ASP A 48 -2.57 8.05 6.45
C ASP A 48 -2.13 6.86 5.58
N LEU A 49 -2.46 5.63 6.01
CA LEU A 49 -2.08 4.39 5.33
C LEU A 49 -3.01 4.07 4.17
N VAL A 50 -4.30 4.33 4.35
CA VAL A 50 -5.29 4.21 3.27
C VAL A 50 -4.96 5.19 2.14
N ARG A 51 -4.54 6.41 2.47
CA ARG A 51 -4.09 7.38 1.47
C ARG A 51 -2.81 6.94 0.75
N LEU A 52 -1.87 6.33 1.48
CA LEU A 52 -0.64 5.83 0.86
C LEU A 52 -0.92 4.66 -0.10
N GLU A 53 -1.74 3.69 0.30
CA GLU A 53 -2.10 2.56 -0.56
C GLU A 53 -2.74 3.04 -1.86
N ARG A 54 -3.71 3.95 -1.77
CA ARG A 54 -4.31 4.59 -2.95
C ARG A 54 -3.28 5.35 -3.80
N TYR A 55 -2.36 6.10 -3.18
CA TYR A 55 -1.31 6.82 -3.91
C TYR A 55 -0.38 5.88 -4.68
N LEU A 56 -0.10 4.69 -4.14
CA LEU A 56 0.71 3.68 -4.80
C LEU A 56 -0.05 2.98 -5.93
N GLU A 57 -1.34 2.66 -5.74
CA GLU A 57 -2.22 2.16 -6.81
C GLU A 57 -2.31 3.14 -7.98
N GLU A 58 -2.54 4.43 -7.71
CA GLU A 58 -2.61 5.48 -8.75
C GLU A 58 -1.29 5.63 -9.52
N ARG A 59 -0.14 5.44 -8.87
CA ARG A 59 1.16 5.45 -9.52
C ARG A 59 1.39 4.24 -10.41
N GLU A 60 0.88 3.08 -10.03
CA GLU A 60 0.93 1.86 -10.83
C GLU A 60 0.03 1.95 -12.07
N GLU A 61 -1.21 2.39 -11.89
CA GLU A 61 -2.16 2.57 -13.00
C GLU A 61 -1.71 3.67 -13.98
N GLY A 62 -0.89 4.63 -13.52
CA GLY A 62 -0.35 5.72 -14.32
C GLY A 62 0.77 5.34 -15.30
N ASP A 63 1.37 4.14 -15.19
CA ASP A 63 2.53 3.71 -16.03
C ASP A 63 2.29 2.38 -16.79
N GLY A 64 1.07 1.85 -16.76
CA GLY A 64 0.65 0.68 -17.56
C GLY A 64 -0.06 1.11 -18.85
N PRO A 65 0.15 0.46 -20.02
CA PRO A 65 -0.50 0.87 -21.26
C PRO A 65 -2.00 0.74 -21.10
N SER A 66 -2.73 1.77 -21.53
CA SER A 66 -4.16 1.67 -21.82
C SER A 66 -4.39 0.58 -22.88
N PHE A 67 -4.44 -0.68 -22.48
CA PHE A 67 -4.93 -1.78 -23.31
C PHE A 67 -6.46 -1.79 -23.40
N GLU A 68 -7.14 -0.81 -22.80
CA GLU A 68 -8.53 -0.45 -23.08
C GLU A 68 -8.71 0.19 -24.48
N ASN A 69 -7.69 0.15 -25.35
CA ASN A 69 -7.93 0.13 -26.79
C ASN A 69 -8.12 -1.32 -27.24
N MET A 70 -9.23 -1.93 -26.82
CA MET A 70 -9.82 -3.06 -27.54
C MET A 70 -10.74 -2.47 -28.61
N PRO A 71 -10.34 -2.40 -29.89
CA PRO A 71 -11.28 -2.12 -30.95
C PRO A 71 -12.16 -3.35 -31.16
N VAL A 72 -13.42 -3.20 -30.72
CA VAL A 72 -14.71 -3.80 -31.15
C VAL A 72 -14.76 -5.22 -31.72
#